data_AF-A0A8T0DDS0-F1
#
_entry.id   AF-A0A8T0DDS0-F1
#
_cell.length_a   1.000
_cell.length_b   1.000
_cell.length_c   1.000
_cell.angle_alpha   90.00
_cell.angle_beta   90.00
_cell.angle_gamma   90.00
#
_symmetry.space_group_name_H-M   'P 1'
#
loop_
_entity.id
_entity.type
_entity.pdbx_description
1 polymer ?
#
loop_
_entity_poly.entity_id
_entity_poly.type
_entity_poly.pdbx_seq_one_letter_code
_entity_poly.pdbx_strand_id
1 'polypeptide(L)'
;MFITTVTFARLSRSLLGAPRFGQTFSRCLSSEVSECGITNIQDEADFEKRVVNNKRPVLVDFHATWCGPCKLLGPRLDEVMKSYMDRMLLAKVDVDKHDSIAAKYKISAVPTVIAIKNGREVSRFSGLKEKEFIQKMIFSLTN
;
A
#
# COMPACT_ATOMS: atom_id res chain seq x y z
N MET A 1 26.63 -36.48 -54.99
CA MET A 1 26.22 -35.10 -54.67
C MET A 1 26.99 -34.69 -53.43
N PHE A 2 27.84 -33.68 -53.57
CA PHE A 2 29.03 -33.45 -52.76
C PHE A 2 28.74 -32.88 -51.36
N ILE A 3 29.59 -33.35 -50.44
CA ILE A 3 29.90 -32.84 -49.11
C ILE A 3 30.41 -31.40 -49.23
N THR A 4 30.04 -30.47 -48.35
CA THR A 4 30.97 -29.53 -47.68
C THR A 4 30.26 -28.59 -46.69
N THR A 5 30.74 -28.65 -45.46
CA THR A 5 30.72 -27.61 -44.42
C THR A 5 31.23 -26.25 -44.93
N VAL A 6 30.60 -25.16 -44.49
CA VAL A 6 31.25 -23.85 -44.39
C VAL A 6 30.97 -23.25 -43.01
N THR A 7 32.03 -23.24 -42.21
CA THR A 7 32.22 -22.49 -40.97
C THR A 7 32.63 -21.07 -41.32
N PHE A 8 31.90 -20.04 -40.89
CA PHE A 8 32.42 -18.66 -40.73
C PHE A 8 31.57 -17.98 -39.64
N ALA A 9 32.06 -17.79 -38.42
CA ALA A 9 32.99 -16.74 -37.97
C ALA A 9 32.26 -15.56 -37.31
N ARG A 10 32.21 -15.63 -35.97
CA ARG A 10 32.60 -14.58 -35.02
C ARG A 10 32.37 -13.12 -35.45
N LEU A 11 31.22 -12.56 -35.08
CA LEU A 11 31.12 -11.12 -34.81
C LEU A 11 31.21 -10.91 -33.30
N SER A 12 32.44 -10.61 -32.88
CA SER A 12 32.77 -10.05 -31.58
C SER A 12 32.21 -8.65 -31.50
N ARG A 13 31.28 -8.39 -30.57
CA ARG A 13 31.15 -7.06 -29.99
C ARG A 13 31.17 -7.16 -28.47
N SER A 14 32.17 -6.49 -27.94
CA SER A 14 32.53 -6.33 -26.55
C SER A 14 31.36 -5.96 -25.66
N LEU A 15 31.26 -6.68 -24.54
CA LEU A 15 31.28 -6.15 -23.18
C LEU A 15 30.65 -4.75 -22.98
N LEU A 16 29.37 -4.71 -22.63
CA LEU A 16 28.86 -3.78 -21.62
C LEU A 16 28.01 -4.60 -20.66
N GLY A 17 28.41 -4.57 -19.38
CA GLY A 17 28.17 -5.61 -18.40
C GLY A 17 26.71 -5.83 -18.02
N ALA A 18 26.29 -7.09 -18.11
CA ALA A 18 25.22 -7.60 -17.27
C ALA A 18 25.77 -7.76 -15.84
N PRO A 19 25.19 -7.13 -14.81
CA PRO A 19 25.50 -7.50 -13.45
C PRO A 19 24.83 -8.85 -13.17
N ARG A 20 25.63 -9.92 -13.12
CA ARG A 20 25.27 -11.15 -12.41
C ARG A 20 25.57 -10.94 -10.94
N PHE A 21 24.54 -10.73 -10.14
CA PHE A 21 24.62 -11.09 -8.73
C PHE A 21 23.29 -11.70 -8.30
N GLY A 22 23.25 -13.02 -8.30
CA GLY A 22 22.17 -13.77 -7.68
C GLY A 22 22.36 -13.74 -6.17
N GLN A 23 21.38 -13.16 -5.47
CA GLN A 23 21.01 -13.50 -4.09
C GLN A 23 19.50 -13.29 -3.97
N THR A 24 18.79 -14.42 -3.94
CA THR A 24 17.58 -14.70 -3.17
C THR A 24 16.68 -13.50 -2.80
N PHE A 25 15.75 -13.14 -3.70
CA PHE A 25 14.45 -12.61 -3.29
C PHE A 25 13.35 -13.53 -3.82
N SER A 26 13.33 -14.74 -3.26
CA SER A 26 12.13 -15.58 -3.26
C SER A 26 11.24 -15.14 -2.10
N ARG A 27 9.91 -15.13 -2.33
CA ARG A 27 8.77 -14.60 -1.54
C ARG A 27 8.48 -13.11 -1.79
N CYS A 28 7.43 -12.69 -2.49
CA CYS A 28 6.26 -13.40 -3.02
C CYS A 28 5.88 -12.78 -4.37
N LEU A 29 6.13 -13.51 -5.46
CA LEU A 29 5.45 -13.30 -6.73
C LEU A 29 4.31 -14.31 -6.81
N SER A 30 3.28 -14.12 -5.99
CA SER A 30 2.04 -14.88 -6.07
C SER A 30 0.92 -13.91 -6.42
N SER A 31 0.60 -13.85 -7.70
CA SER A 31 -0.70 -13.81 -8.38
C SER A 31 -2.02 -13.40 -7.68
N GLU A 32 -2.00 -12.86 -6.46
CA GLU A 32 -3.17 -12.41 -5.71
C GLU A 32 -2.79 -11.15 -4.93
N VAL A 33 -2.92 -10.02 -5.60
CA VAL A 33 -2.49 -8.68 -5.19
C VAL A 33 -3.02 -8.31 -3.80
N SER A 34 -2.24 -8.60 -2.76
CA SER A 34 -2.49 -8.15 -1.39
C SER A 34 -1.49 -7.03 -1.11
N GLU A 35 -1.89 -5.81 -1.46
CA GLU A 35 -1.03 -4.64 -1.31
C GLU A 35 -0.82 -4.30 0.16
N CYS A 36 0.40 -3.86 0.48
CA CYS A 36 0.83 -3.54 1.83
C CYS A 36 1.77 -2.34 1.80
N GLY A 37 1.91 -1.65 2.93
CA GLY A 37 2.69 -0.41 3.03
C GLY A 37 1.80 0.83 3.16
N ILE A 38 2.20 1.94 2.54
CA ILE A 38 1.50 3.23 2.60
C ILE A 38 1.22 3.70 1.17
N THR A 39 -0.03 4.08 0.89
CA THR A 39 -0.45 4.56 -0.44
C THR A 39 -1.42 5.73 -0.33
N ASN A 40 -1.45 6.57 -1.37
CA ASN A 40 -2.48 7.59 -1.55
C ASN A 40 -3.48 7.09 -2.60
N ILE A 41 -4.76 7.15 -2.28
CA ILE A 41 -5.83 6.74 -3.20
C ILE A 41 -5.95 7.77 -4.33
N GLN A 42 -6.12 7.28 -5.56
CA GLN A 42 -6.21 8.13 -6.76
C GLN A 42 -7.63 8.33 -7.27
N ASP A 43 -8.48 7.31 -7.17
CA ASP A 43 -9.88 7.31 -7.61
C ASP A 43 -10.68 6.19 -6.92
N GLU A 44 -11.96 6.07 -7.25
CA GLU A 44 -12.86 5.07 -6.67
C GLU A 44 -12.48 3.63 -7.03
N ALA A 45 -11.98 3.40 -8.25
CA ALA A 45 -11.58 2.07 -8.70
C ALA A 45 -10.30 1.61 -7.97
N ASP A 46 -9.36 2.53 -7.77
CA ASP A 46 -8.17 2.33 -6.96
C ASP A 46 -8.54 2.03 -5.50
N PHE A 47 -9.48 2.77 -4.92
CA PHE A 47 -9.99 2.49 -3.58
C PHE A 47 -10.60 1.09 -3.48
N GLU A 48 -11.50 0.72 -4.39
CA GLU A 48 -12.16 -0.58 -4.39
C GLU A 48 -11.13 -1.72 -4.51
N LYS A 49 -10.12 -1.56 -5.38
CA LYS A 49 -9.05 -2.55 -5.56
C LYS A 49 -8.15 -2.67 -4.33
N ARG A 50 -7.64 -1.55 -3.82
CA ARG A 50 -6.59 -1.53 -2.79
C ARG A 50 -7.11 -1.64 -1.37
N VAL A 51 -8.34 -1.22 -1.13
CA VAL A 51 -8.94 -1.15 0.20
C VAL A 51 -10.00 -2.22 0.39
N VAL A 52 -11.03 -2.26 -0.46
CA VAL A 52 -12.18 -3.16 -0.26
C VAL A 52 -11.82 -4.60 -0.58
N ASN A 53 -11.13 -4.83 -1.69
CA ASN A 53 -10.73 -6.16 -2.14
C ASN A 53 -9.38 -6.63 -1.57
N ASN A 54 -8.82 -5.91 -0.61
CA ASN A 54 -7.55 -6.29 -0.01
C ASN A 54 -7.73 -7.46 0.96
N LYS A 55 -6.90 -8.50 0.81
CA LYS A 55 -6.88 -9.65 1.71
C LYS A 55 -6.29 -9.31 3.08
N ARG A 56 -5.46 -8.27 3.15
CA ARG A 56 -4.85 -7.79 4.40
C ARG A 56 -5.74 -6.72 5.04
N PRO A 57 -5.66 -6.53 6.37
CA PRO A 57 -6.28 -5.38 7.00
C PRO A 57 -5.78 -4.08 6.35
N VAL A 58 -6.69 -3.11 6.19
CA VAL A 58 -6.38 -1.80 5.63
C VAL A 58 -6.82 -0.74 6.62
N LEU A 59 -5.92 0.17 6.94
CA LEU A 59 -6.22 1.38 7.67
C LEU A 59 -6.44 2.51 6.66
N VAL A 60 -7.59 3.16 6.70
CA VAL A 60 -7.94 4.26 5.79
C VAL A 60 -7.91 5.56 6.59
N ASP A 61 -6.98 6.45 6.25
CA ASP A 61 -6.84 7.79 6.83
C ASP A 61 -7.57 8.81 5.95
N PHE A 62 -8.74 9.25 6.40
CA PHE A 62 -9.48 10.34 5.77
C PHE A 62 -8.97 11.67 6.31
N HIS A 63 -8.28 12.41 5.46
CA HIS A 63 -7.62 13.67 5.79
C HIS A 63 -7.96 14.78 4.80
N ALA A 64 -7.56 16.01 5.14
CA ALA A 64 -7.62 17.15 4.24
C ALA A 64 -6.36 18.00 4.38
N THR A 65 -6.00 18.76 3.33
CA THR A 65 -4.77 19.56 3.31
C THR A 65 -4.81 20.77 4.26
N TRP A 66 -6.01 21.32 4.47
CA TRP A 66 -6.29 22.44 5.37
C TRP A 66 -6.44 22.03 6.85
N CYS A 67 -6.50 20.73 7.13
CA CYS A 67 -6.73 20.21 8.47
C CYS A 67 -5.44 20.24 9.32
N GLY A 68 -5.39 21.13 10.31
CA GLY A 68 -4.27 21.25 11.25
C GLY A 68 -3.98 19.95 12.02
N PRO A 69 -4.97 19.34 12.70
CA PRO A 69 -4.76 18.07 13.43
C PRO A 69 -4.30 16.91 12.55
N CYS A 70 -4.70 16.88 11.26
CA CYS A 70 -4.29 15.85 10.31
C CYS A 70 -2.77 15.87 10.06
N LYS A 71 -2.14 17.06 10.10
CA LYS A 71 -0.68 17.22 9.95
C LYS A 71 0.10 16.59 11.12
N LEU A 72 -0.54 16.37 12.26
CA LEU A 72 0.04 15.66 13.40
C LEU A 72 -0.27 14.15 13.35
N LEU A 73 -1.49 13.79 12.96
CA LEU A 73 -1.90 12.39 12.90
C LEU A 73 -1.19 11.60 11.79
N GLY A 74 -1.06 12.19 10.59
CA GLY A 74 -0.43 11.53 9.44
C GLY A 74 0.97 10.98 9.74
N PRO A 75 1.91 11.80 10.27
CA PRO A 75 3.24 11.31 10.65
C PRO A 75 3.22 10.24 11.75
N ARG A 76 2.26 10.29 12.68
CA ARG A 76 2.11 9.27 13.74
C ARG A 76 1.66 7.94 13.12
N LEU A 77 0.71 7.97 12.20
CA LEU A 77 0.26 6.80 11.45
C LEU A 77 1.42 6.20 10.64
N ASP A 78 2.15 7.04 9.90
CA ASP A 78 3.29 6.62 9.08
C ASP A 78 4.38 5.95 9.93
N GLU A 79 4.68 6.51 11.10
CA GLU A 79 5.69 5.96 12.00
C GLU A 79 5.30 4.60 12.56
N VAL A 80 4.06 4.46 13.05
CA VAL A 80 3.57 3.17 13.57
C VAL A 80 3.53 2.12 12.45
N MET A 81 3.12 2.52 11.24
CA MET A 81 3.01 1.64 10.08
C MET A 81 4.33 1.03 9.63
N LYS A 82 5.49 1.66 9.92
CA LYS A 82 6.82 1.12 9.57
C LYS A 82 7.03 -0.32 10.06
N SER A 83 6.47 -0.69 11.21
CA SER A 83 6.57 -2.05 11.77
C SER A 83 5.54 -3.04 11.22
N TYR A 84 4.64 -2.60 10.34
CA TYR A 84 3.51 -3.38 9.83
C TYR A 84 3.35 -3.29 8.30
N MET A 85 4.32 -2.68 7.58
CA MET A 85 4.26 -2.50 6.13
C MET A 85 4.08 -3.82 5.37
N ASP A 86 4.55 -4.95 5.90
CA ASP A 86 4.39 -6.27 5.29
C ASP A 86 3.13 -7.03 5.74
N ARG A 87 2.31 -6.43 6.60
CA ARG A 87 1.13 -7.09 7.20
C ARG A 87 -0.18 -6.38 6.90
N MET A 88 -0.13 -5.09 6.63
CA MET A 88 -1.32 -4.28 6.37
C MET A 88 -1.02 -3.11 5.42
N LEU A 89 -2.07 -2.45 4.96
CA LEU A 89 -1.99 -1.26 4.12
C LEU A 89 -2.49 -0.04 4.90
N LEU A 90 -1.82 1.10 4.77
CA LEU A 90 -2.34 2.43 5.12
C LEU A 90 -2.70 3.16 3.83
N ALA A 91 -4.00 3.36 3.60
CA ALA A 91 -4.54 4.10 2.48
C ALA A 91 -4.91 5.53 2.94
N LYS A 92 -4.30 6.54 2.34
CA LYS A 92 -4.60 7.95 2.59
C LYS A 92 -5.62 8.44 1.57
N VAL A 93 -6.71 9.01 2.07
CA VAL A 93 -7.83 9.54 1.27
C VAL A 93 -7.98 11.02 1.59
N ASP A 94 -7.76 11.85 0.58
CA ASP A 94 -8.07 13.27 0.64
C ASP A 94 -9.57 13.47 0.41
N VAL A 95 -10.29 13.92 1.44
CA VAL A 95 -11.76 14.07 1.39
C VAL A 95 -12.21 15.15 0.42
N ASP A 96 -11.34 16.12 0.09
CA ASP A 96 -11.65 17.17 -0.89
C ASP A 96 -11.56 16.65 -2.34
N LYS A 97 -10.78 15.59 -2.57
CA LYS A 97 -10.61 14.96 -3.88
C LYS A 97 -11.52 13.75 -4.10
N HIS A 98 -11.96 13.13 -3.01
CA HIS A 98 -12.72 11.88 -3.01
C HIS A 98 -13.96 11.99 -2.14
N ASP A 99 -14.79 12.99 -2.43
CA ASP A 99 -16.03 13.31 -1.72
C ASP A 99 -17.03 12.14 -1.75
N SER A 100 -17.19 11.46 -2.88
CA SER A 100 -18.02 10.25 -3.01
C SER A 100 -17.60 9.15 -2.03
N ILE A 101 -16.29 8.91 -1.89
CA ILE A 101 -15.74 7.90 -0.98
C ILE A 101 -15.98 8.34 0.47
N ALA A 102 -15.70 9.61 0.79
CA ALA A 102 -15.95 10.17 2.11
C ALA A 102 -17.44 10.07 2.50
N ALA A 103 -18.36 10.37 1.57
CA ALA A 103 -19.80 10.25 1.76
C ALA A 103 -20.22 8.79 1.99
N LYS A 104 -19.70 7.82 1.22
CA LYS A 104 -19.98 6.39 1.38
C LYS A 104 -19.64 5.89 2.79
N TYR A 105 -18.55 6.36 3.36
CA TYR A 105 -18.11 6.01 4.72
C TYR A 105 -18.65 6.93 5.82
N LYS A 106 -19.53 7.87 5.46
CA LYS A 106 -20.17 8.86 6.37
C LYS A 106 -19.13 9.67 7.15
N ILE A 107 -18.11 10.16 6.45
CA ILE A 107 -17.07 11.00 7.05
C ILE A 107 -17.63 12.41 7.20
N SER A 108 -17.96 12.80 8.44
CA SER A 108 -18.47 14.12 8.78
C SER A 108 -17.39 15.08 9.29
N ALA A 109 -16.23 14.56 9.71
CA ALA A 109 -15.12 15.34 10.22
C ALA A 109 -13.78 14.64 9.94
N VAL A 110 -12.73 15.44 9.73
CA VAL A 110 -11.35 14.98 9.59
C VAL A 110 -10.50 15.43 10.78
N PRO A 111 -9.48 14.65 11.20
CA PRO A 111 -9.14 13.33 10.67
C PRO A 111 -10.13 12.25 11.17
N THR A 112 -10.45 11.31 10.30
CA THR A 112 -11.15 10.08 10.67
C THR A 112 -10.40 8.90 10.09
N VAL A 113 -10.18 7.88 10.90
CA VAL A 113 -9.47 6.67 10.50
C VAL A 113 -10.38 5.46 10.64
N ILE A 114 -10.47 4.66 9.60
CA ILE A 114 -11.29 3.44 9.55
C ILE A 114 -10.38 2.24 9.30
N ALA A 115 -10.54 1.18 10.11
CA ALA A 115 -9.94 -0.11 9.84
C ALA A 115 -10.93 -1.00 9.08
N ILE A 116 -10.48 -1.51 7.93
CA ILE A 116 -11.22 -2.41 7.05
C ILE A 116 -10.52 -3.76 7.03
N LYS A 117 -11.27 -4.84 7.18
CA LYS A 117 -10.78 -6.22 7.06
C LYS A 117 -11.84 -7.04 6.34
N ASN A 118 -11.43 -7.77 5.29
CA ASN A 118 -12.33 -8.55 4.44
C ASN A 118 -13.49 -7.71 3.86
N GLY A 119 -13.18 -6.50 3.37
CA GLY A 119 -14.16 -5.57 2.79
C GLY A 119 -15.16 -4.96 3.78
N ARG A 120 -14.99 -5.18 5.09
CA ARG A 120 -15.88 -4.67 6.13
C ARG A 120 -15.14 -3.76 7.09
N GLU A 121 -15.80 -2.70 7.52
CA GLU A 121 -15.36 -1.88 8.64
C GLU A 121 -15.39 -2.69 9.94
N VAL A 122 -14.25 -2.77 10.62
CA VAL A 122 -14.09 -3.50 11.89
C VAL A 122 -13.79 -2.56 13.05
N SER A 123 -13.30 -1.35 12.78
CA SER A 123 -13.04 -0.34 13.82
C SER A 123 -12.93 1.05 13.20
N ARG A 124 -13.21 2.09 13.99
CA ARG A 124 -13.19 3.49 13.57
C ARG A 124 -12.79 4.38 14.74
N PHE A 125 -12.06 5.45 14.46
CA PHE A 125 -11.92 6.58 15.38
C PHE A 125 -11.87 7.90 14.61
N SER A 126 -12.24 8.98 15.30
CA SER A 126 -12.12 10.34 14.79
C SER A 126 -11.28 11.19 15.73
N GLY A 127 -10.67 12.23 15.17
CA GLY A 127 -9.80 13.17 15.86
C GLY A 127 -8.36 12.67 16.04
N LEU A 128 -7.54 13.53 16.64
CA LEU A 128 -6.14 13.23 16.92
C LEU A 128 -6.02 12.15 18.00
N LYS A 129 -5.17 11.15 17.76
CA LYS A 129 -4.83 10.08 18.72
C LYS A 129 -3.33 9.99 18.91
N GLU A 130 -2.94 9.54 20.09
CA GLU A 130 -1.53 9.24 20.42
C GLU A 130 -1.10 7.91 19.82
N LYS A 131 0.21 7.72 19.67
CA LYS A 131 0.80 6.56 19.00
C LYS A 131 0.41 5.24 19.67
N GLU A 132 0.30 5.23 20.99
CA GLU A 132 -0.04 4.04 21.78
C GLU A 132 -1.45 3.55 21.46
N PHE A 133 -2.39 4.47 21.21
CA PHE A 133 -3.75 4.11 20.79
C PHE A 133 -3.73 3.48 19.40
N ILE A 134 -3.01 4.10 18.46
CA ILE A 134 -2.86 3.61 17.08
C ILE A 134 -2.21 2.22 17.06
N GLN A 135 -1.15 2.02 17.84
CA GLN A 135 -0.46 0.75 17.98
C GLN A 135 -1.38 -0.35 18.51
N LYS A 136 -2.17 -0.06 19.57
CA LYS A 136 -3.13 -1.01 20.12
C LYS A 136 -4.19 -1.41 19.09
N MET A 137 -4.69 -0.44 18.33
CA MET A 137 -5.66 -0.70 17.26
C MET A 137 -5.07 -1.55 16.15
N ILE A 138 -3.84 -1.27 15.70
CA ILE A 138 -3.18 -2.07 14.67
C ILE A 138 -2.90 -3.50 15.18
N PHE A 139 -2.44 -3.63 16.42
CA PHE A 139 -2.14 -4.92 17.04
C PHE A 139 -3.36 -5.85 17.08
N SER A 140 -4.56 -5.32 17.38
CA SER A 140 -5.80 -6.13 17.38
C SER A 140 -6.28 -6.55 15.99
N LEU A 141 -5.75 -5.97 14.92
CA LEU A 141 -6.11 -6.33 13.55
C LEU A 141 -5.21 -7.43 12.98
N THR A 142 -3.95 -7.49 13.43
CA THR A 142 -2.90 -8.36 12.88
C THR A 142 -2.64 -9.64 13.68
N ASN A 143 -3.16 -9.73 14.91
CA ASN A 143 -3.00 -10.86 15.81
C ASN A 143 -4.35 -11.47 16.17
#